data_AF-A0A1W1VN81-F1
#
_entry.id   AF-A0A1W1VN81-F1
#
_cell.length_a   1.000
_cell.length_b   1.000
_cell.length_c   1.000
_cell.angle_alpha   90.00
_cell.angle_beta   90.00
_cell.angle_gamma   90.00
#
_symmetry.space_group_name_H-M   'P 1'
#
loop_
_entity.id
_entity.type
_entity.pdbx_description
1 polymer ?
#
loop_
_entity_poly.entity_id
_entity_poly.type
_entity_poly.pdbx_seq_one_letter_code
_entity_poly.pdbx_strand_id
1 'polypeptide(L)'
;MSAGPPAEVTAYLRAATRLLPATARRMVAAELHANLHQAMLDARLTGHGEAEAWAVALQQAGPAWQTGVGLARIYTLPALLRAVLVTGALGGAASALWTDGETPVAAAQEARP
;
A
#
# COMPACT_ATOMS: atom_id res chain seq x y z
N MET A 1 0.11 8.27 35.01
CA MET A 1 -0.81 8.15 33.86
C MET A 1 -0.13 8.81 32.69
N SER A 2 0.38 8.05 31.71
CA SER A 2 0.94 8.67 30.51
C SER A 2 -0.21 9.32 29.75
N ALA A 3 -0.15 10.64 29.57
CA ALA A 3 -1.02 11.33 28.62
C ALA A 3 -0.86 10.63 27.26
N GLY A 4 -1.97 10.40 26.55
CA GLY A 4 -1.92 9.86 25.20
C GLY A 4 -1.06 10.74 24.28
N PRO A 5 -0.66 10.24 23.10
CA PRO A 5 0.13 11.04 22.17
C PRO A 5 -0.60 12.34 21.81
N PRO A 6 0.13 13.42 21.48
CA PRO A 6 -0.46 14.67 21.04
C PRO A 6 -1.47 14.49 19.91
N ALA A 7 -2.41 15.43 19.81
CA ALA A 7 -3.46 15.39 18.79
C ALA A 7 -2.87 15.39 17.37
N GLU A 8 -1.78 16.13 17.13
CA GLU A 8 -1.11 16.15 15.82
C GLU A 8 -0.52 14.80 15.46
N VAL A 9 0.07 14.09 16.43
CA VAL A 9 0.62 12.74 16.23
C VAL A 9 -0.51 11.77 15.88
N THR A 10 -1.63 11.83 16.59
CA THR A 10 -2.80 10.99 16.29
C THR A 10 -3.36 11.27 14.90
N ALA A 11 -3.42 12.54 14.49
CA ALA A 11 -3.87 12.94 13.15
C ALA A 11 -2.90 12.44 12.07
N TYR A 12 -1.60 12.56 12.31
CA TYR A 12 -0.55 12.06 11.43
C TYR A 12 -0.67 10.55 11.22
N LEU A 13 -0.76 9.76 12.30
CA LEU A 13 -0.90 8.30 12.23
C LEU A 13 -2.15 7.88 11.45
N ARG A 14 -3.27 8.58 11.67
CA ARG A 14 -4.51 8.33 10.93
C ARG A 14 -4.34 8.61 9.44
N ALA A 15 -3.70 9.71 9.07
CA ALA A 15 -3.47 10.09 7.69
C ALA A 15 -2.50 9.11 6.99
N ALA A 16 -1.35 8.81 7.61
CA ALA A 16 -0.33 7.93 7.06
C ALA A 16 -0.82 6.49 6.88
N THR A 17 -1.76 6.02 7.70
CA THR A 17 -2.25 4.63 7.63
C THR A 17 -3.59 4.47 6.91
N ARG A 18 -4.18 5.58 6.40
CA ARG A 18 -5.51 5.57 5.78
C ARG A 18 -5.63 4.65 4.58
N LEU A 19 -4.56 4.54 3.78
CA LEU A 19 -4.53 3.72 2.55
C LEU A 19 -4.26 2.24 2.82
N LEU A 20 -3.98 1.86 4.07
CA LEU A 20 -3.65 0.49 4.40
C LEU A 20 -4.90 -0.39 4.55
N PRO A 21 -4.79 -1.69 4.20
CA PRO A 21 -5.76 -2.71 4.57
C PRO A 21 -6.04 -2.68 6.07
N ALA A 22 -7.30 -2.94 6.46
CA ALA A 22 -7.72 -2.90 7.86
C ALA A 22 -6.89 -3.83 8.77
N THR A 23 -6.46 -4.98 8.24
CA THR A 23 -5.63 -5.97 8.92
C THR A 23 -4.23 -5.44 9.27
N ALA A 24 -3.64 -4.58 8.43
CA ALA A 24 -2.31 -4.02 8.65
C ALA A 24 -2.34 -2.69 9.42
N ARG A 25 -3.45 -1.94 9.34
CA ARG A 25 -3.55 -0.56 9.85
C ARG A 25 -3.13 -0.40 11.31
N ARG A 26 -3.61 -1.27 12.20
CA ARG A 26 -3.33 -1.15 13.65
C ARG A 26 -1.86 -1.41 13.97
N MET A 27 -1.28 -2.45 13.37
CA MET A 27 0.11 -2.82 13.56
C MET A 27 1.03 -1.71 13.04
N VAL A 28 0.80 -1.23 11.82
CA VAL A 28 1.61 -0.16 11.22
C VAL A 28 1.44 1.15 11.98
N ALA A 29 0.25 1.48 12.47
CA ALA A 29 0.06 2.66 13.31
C ALA A 29 0.85 2.57 14.62
N ALA A 30 0.95 1.38 15.23
CA ALA A 30 1.72 1.18 16.45
C ALA A 30 3.24 1.29 16.18
N GLU A 31 3.74 0.69 15.10
CA GLU A 31 5.15 0.81 14.70
C GLU A 31 5.52 2.25 14.35
N LEU A 32 4.69 2.93 13.57
CA LEU A 32 4.91 4.33 13.21
C LEU A 32 4.88 5.24 14.45
N HIS A 33 3.98 4.95 15.41
CA HIS A 33 3.96 5.65 16.68
C HIS A 33 5.24 5.42 17.48
N ALA A 34 5.73 4.18 17.56
CA ALA A 34 6.98 3.86 18.26
C ALA A 34 8.17 4.61 17.64
N ASN A 35 8.25 4.67 16.31
CA ASN A 35 9.30 5.40 15.61
C ASN A 35 9.24 6.91 15.87
N LEU A 36 8.04 7.51 15.84
CA LEU A 36 7.86 8.93 16.17
C LEU A 36 8.21 9.21 17.64
N HIS A 37 7.84 8.30 18.54
CA HIS A 37 8.19 8.42 19.96
C HIS A 37 9.70 8.36 20.16
N GLN A 38 10.40 7.48 19.47
CA GLN A 38 11.86 7.41 19.50
C GLN A 38 12.49 8.71 18.99
N ALA A 39 12.05 9.22 17.84
CA ALA A 39 12.54 10.49 17.30
C ALA A 39 12.25 11.68 18.24
N MET A 40 11.11 11.66 18.94
CA MET A 40 10.81 12.65 19.98
C MET A 40 11.78 12.54 21.15
N LEU A 41 12.08 11.33 21.64
CA LEU A 41 13.07 11.15 22.71
C LEU A 41 14.46 11.65 22.29
N ASP A 42 14.87 11.37 21.05
CA ASP A 42 16.14 11.87 20.49
C ASP A 42 16.17 13.41 20.45
N ALA A 43 15.06 14.04 20.04
CA ALA A 43 14.92 15.50 20.08
C ALA A 43 14.95 16.06 21.52
N ARG A 44 14.41 15.34 22.51
CA ARG A 44 14.54 15.74 23.92
C ARG A 44 15.97 15.70 24.43
N LEU A 45 16.79 14.74 23.99
CA LEU A 45 18.21 14.66 24.35
C LEU A 45 19.03 15.85 23.84
N THR A 46 18.52 16.59 22.85
CA THR A 46 19.16 17.80 22.30
C THR A 46 18.65 19.10 22.95
N GLY A 47 17.82 19.00 23.99
CA GLY A 47 17.36 20.15 24.79
C GLY A 47 15.97 20.68 24.44
N HIS A 48 15.26 20.07 23.49
CA HIS A 48 13.90 20.48 23.15
C HIS A 48 12.90 20.10 24.26
N GLY A 49 11.93 20.98 24.51
CA GLY A 49 10.77 20.66 25.35
C GLY A 49 9.90 19.58 24.70
N GLU A 50 9.05 18.89 25.46
CA GLU A 50 8.30 17.74 24.94
C GLU A 50 7.41 18.07 23.72
N ALA A 51 6.69 19.19 23.75
CA ALA A 51 5.84 19.62 22.62
C ALA A 51 6.67 19.94 21.36
N GLU A 52 7.81 20.60 21.55
CA GLU A 52 8.74 20.92 20.46
C GLU A 52 9.42 19.67 19.91
N ALA A 53 9.80 18.73 20.78
CA ALA A 53 10.39 17.45 20.40
C ALA A 53 9.42 16.60 19.55
N TRP A 54 8.12 16.61 19.86
CA TRP A 54 7.10 16.00 19.01
C TRP A 54 6.98 16.70 17.65
N ALA A 55 7.04 18.03 17.62
CA ALA A 55 7.03 18.78 16.37
C ALA A 55 8.25 18.45 15.49
N VAL A 56 9.44 18.34 16.09
CA VAL A 56 10.68 17.90 15.42
C VAL A 56 10.51 16.48 14.88
N ALA A 57 9.99 15.55 15.68
CA ALA A 57 9.75 14.17 15.25
C ALA A 57 8.80 14.10 14.03
N LEU A 58 7.72 14.89 14.04
CA LEU A 58 6.78 14.98 12.91
C LEU A 58 7.43 15.63 11.68
N GLN A 59 8.26 16.66 11.88
CA GLN A 59 8.99 17.30 10.79
C GLN A 59 9.97 16.32 10.11
N GLN A 60 10.69 15.52 10.92
CA GLN A 60 11.62 14.49 10.43
C GLN A 60 10.90 13.35 9.71
N ALA A 61 9.71 12.96 10.19
CA ALA A 61 8.90 11.93 9.53
C ALA A 61 8.35 12.37 8.17
N GLY A 62 8.27 13.70 7.94
CA GLY A 62 7.84 14.29 6.68
C GLY A 62 6.32 14.30 6.50
N PRO A 63 5.82 14.57 5.29
CA PRO A 63 4.40 14.66 5.03
C PRO A 63 3.70 13.29 5.12
N ALA A 64 2.63 13.20 5.91
CA ALA A 64 1.88 11.95 6.13
C ALA A 64 1.40 11.26 4.84
N TRP A 65 1.10 12.04 3.79
CA TRP A 65 0.67 11.48 2.50
C TRP A 65 1.79 10.69 1.82
N GLN A 66 3.04 11.15 1.90
CA GLN A 66 4.19 10.47 1.29
C GLN A 66 4.43 9.15 2.00
N THR A 67 4.44 9.18 3.33
CA THR A 67 4.50 7.98 4.17
C THR A 67 3.37 7.01 3.83
N GLY A 68 2.14 7.52 3.69
CA GLY A 68 0.98 6.69 3.39
C GLY A 68 1.02 6.04 2.02
N VAL A 69 1.50 6.73 0.99
CA VAL A 69 1.70 6.15 -0.35
C VAL A 69 2.80 5.10 -0.34
N GLY A 70 3.92 5.37 0.34
CA GLY A 70 5.02 4.42 0.50
C GLY A 70 4.57 3.13 1.19
N LEU A 71 3.86 3.27 2.32
CA LEU A 71 3.27 2.14 3.04
C LEU A 71 2.25 1.40 2.18
N ALA A 72 1.31 2.11 1.53
CA ALA A 72 0.31 1.47 0.67
C ALA A 72 0.98 0.63 -0.42
N ARG A 73 2.02 1.15 -1.08
CA ARG A 73 2.78 0.40 -2.10
C ARG A 73 3.33 -0.91 -1.55
N ILE A 74 3.92 -0.91 -0.36
CA ILE A 74 4.47 -2.12 0.26
C ILE A 74 3.38 -3.16 0.54
N TYR A 75 2.23 -2.72 1.07
CA TYR A 75 1.17 -3.64 1.51
C TYR A 75 0.19 -4.07 0.40
N THR A 76 0.04 -3.30 -0.68
CA THR A 76 -0.97 -3.58 -1.71
C THR A 76 -0.38 -4.06 -3.03
N LEU A 77 0.86 -3.69 -3.37
CA LEU A 77 1.48 -4.05 -4.65
C LEU A 77 1.57 -5.56 -4.87
N PRO A 78 1.94 -6.41 -3.88
CA PRO A 78 1.97 -7.86 -4.09
C PRO A 78 0.60 -8.44 -4.42
N ALA A 79 -0.46 -7.94 -3.78
CA ALA A 79 -1.83 -8.38 -4.04
C ALA A 79 -2.29 -7.95 -5.44
N LEU A 80 -1.99 -6.71 -5.84
CA LEU A 80 -2.28 -6.20 -7.17
C LEU A 80 -1.59 -7.03 -8.26
N LEU A 81 -0.30 -7.33 -8.09
CA LEU A 81 0.45 -8.16 -9.03
C LEU A 81 -0.15 -9.56 -9.16
N ARG A 82 -0.53 -10.19 -8.04
CA ARG A 82 -1.21 -11.49 -8.06
C ARG A 82 -2.54 -11.42 -8.81
N ALA A 83 -3.34 -10.39 -8.58
CA ALA A 83 -4.60 -10.21 -9.29
C ALA A 83 -4.39 -10.09 -10.79
N VAL A 84 -3.44 -9.26 -11.23
CA VAL A 84 -3.10 -9.10 -12.65
C VAL A 84 -2.63 -10.43 -13.26
N LEU A 85 -1.77 -11.18 -12.56
CA LEU A 85 -1.29 -12.49 -13.04
C LEU A 85 -2.42 -13.50 -13.19
N VAL A 86 -3.33 -13.57 -12.21
CA VAL A 86 -4.48 -14.50 -12.25
C VAL A 86 -5.44 -14.11 -13.38
N THR A 87 -5.81 -12.84 -13.49
CA THR A 87 -6.68 -12.36 -14.57
C THR A 87 -6.04 -12.56 -15.94
N GLY A 88 -4.74 -12.30 -16.08
CA GLY A 88 -3.99 -12.56 -17.30
C GLY A 88 -3.94 -14.04 -17.68
N ALA A 89 -3.70 -14.93 -16.71
CA ALA A 89 -3.71 -16.37 -16.95
C ALA A 89 -5.10 -16.88 -17.37
N LEU A 90 -6.17 -16.43 -16.70
CA LEU A 90 -7.54 -16.81 -17.04
C LEU A 90 -7.97 -16.24 -18.41
N GLY A 91 -7.63 -14.99 -18.70
CA GLY A 91 -7.90 -14.36 -20.00
C GLY A 91 -7.14 -15.05 -21.14
N GLY A 92 -5.87 -15.39 -20.92
CA GLY A 92 -5.07 -16.16 -21.87
C GLY A 92 -5.67 -17.54 -22.14
N ALA A 93 -6.04 -18.28 -21.09
CA ALA A 93 -6.69 -19.58 -21.24
C ALA A 93 -8.02 -19.50 -22.00
N ALA A 94 -8.86 -18.49 -21.70
CA ALA A 94 -10.12 -18.28 -22.40
C ALA A 94 -9.91 -17.98 -23.89
N SER A 95 -8.91 -17.15 -24.24
CA SER A 95 -8.61 -16.82 -25.64
C SER A 95 -8.14 -18.03 -26.45
N ALA A 96 -7.33 -18.92 -25.87
CA ALA A 96 -6.87 -20.14 -26.54
C ALA A 96 -8.03 -21.09 -26.88
N LEU A 97 -9.01 -21.24 -25.97
CA LEU A 97 -10.20 -22.06 -26.21
C LEU A 97 -11.09 -21.51 -27.33
N TRP A 98 -11.11 -20.18 -27.53
CA TRP A 98 -11.87 -19.56 -28.63
C TRP A 98 -11.16 -19.75 -29.98
N THR A 99 -9.84 -19.63 -30.02
CA THR A 99 -9.06 -19.84 -31.25
C THR A 99 -9.04 -21.30 -31.70
N ASP A 100 -9.11 -22.26 -30.77
CA ASP A 100 -9.22 -23.70 -31.13
C ASP A 100 -10.64 -24.09 -31.59
N GLY A 101 -11.65 -23.27 -31.29
CA GLY A 101 -13.04 -23.47 -31.72
C GLY A 101 -13.35 -22.94 -33.13
N GLU A 102 -12.60 -21.96 -33.62
CA GLU A 102 -12.65 -21.49 -35.01
C GLU A 102 -11.72 -22.34 -35.89
N THR A 103 -12.09 -23.60 -36.14
CA THR A 103 -11.62 -24.24 -37.36
C THR A 103 -12.27 -23.49 -38.53
N PRO A 104 -11.50 -22.81 -39.40
CA PRO A 104 -12.05 -22.34 -40.66
C PRO A 104 -12.42 -23.62 -41.40
N VAL A 105 -13.71 -23.89 -41.57
CA VAL A 105 -14.17 -24.84 -42.59
C VAL A 105 -13.58 -24.31 -43.87
N ALA A 106 -12.51 -24.97 -44.33
CA ALA A 106 -11.87 -24.67 -45.58
C ALA A 106 -12.97 -24.76 -46.64
N ALA A 107 -13.43 -23.59 -47.06
CA ALA A 107 -14.07 -23.39 -48.33
C ALA A 107 -13.04 -23.71 -49.42
N ALA A 108 -12.76 -25.00 -49.60
CA ALA A 108 -12.23 -25.56 -50.83
C ALA A 108 -13.38 -26.44 -51.33
N GLN A 109 -14.33 -25.87 -52.08
CA GLN A 109 -14.20 -25.78 -53.53
C GLN A 109 -13.48 -27.00 -54.12
N GLU A 110 -14.07 -28.18 -53.96
CA GLU A 110 -13.95 -29.21 -54.99
C GLU A 110 -15.28 -29.25 -55.75
N ALA A 111 -15.51 -28.16 -56.48
CA ALA A 111 -16.42 -28.14 -57.60
C ALA A 111 -15.66 -28.64 -58.83
N ARG A 112 -16.24 -29.68 -59.46
CA ARG A 112 -16.11 -30.15 -60.87
C ARG A 112 -15.35 -31.46 -61.07
N PRO A 113 -15.68 -32.21 -62.16
CA PRO A 113 -16.91 -32.29 -62.95
C PRO A 113 -17.62 -33.66 -62.88
#